data_AF-A0A4W6CFI2-F1
#
_entry.id   AF-A0A4W6CFI2-F1
#
_cell.length_a   1.000
_cell.length_b   1.000
_cell.length_c   1.000
_cell.angle_alpha   90.00
_cell.angle_beta   90.00
_cell.angle_gamma   90.00
#
_symmetry.space_group_name_H-M   'P 1'
#
loop_
_entity.id
_entity.type
_entity.pdbx_description
1 polymer ?
#
loop_
_entity_poly.entity_id
_entity_poly.type
_entity_poly.pdbx_seq_one_letter_code
_entity_poly.pdbx_strand_id
1 'polypeptide(L)'
;MKHWLRNILILTLWLGQDTVTQPTGDVTAAEGDSVTLNCTFKTSGTPTLFWYKQEVNESPKYMLRKFTSGPPDKSPGFQGERFDTEIKEKSVSLKIQKLQLSDSAVYYCALQPTVTGNTTTLYKNLWSKDNTILHNIH
;
A
#
# COMPACT_ATOMS: atom_id res chain seq x y z
N MET A 1 4.43 -14.59 57.93
CA MET A 1 3.59 -15.71 57.43
C MET A 1 2.22 -15.12 57.14
N LYS A 2 1.70 -14.99 55.92
CA LYS A 2 1.67 -15.94 54.81
C LYS A 2 1.68 -15.17 53.47
N HIS A 3 2.45 -15.67 52.53
CA HIS A 3 2.40 -15.30 51.12
C HIS A 3 1.04 -15.67 50.52
N TRP A 4 0.49 -14.81 49.64
CA TRP A 4 -0.17 -15.28 48.43
C TRP A 4 -0.08 -14.20 47.35
N LEU A 5 0.73 -14.51 46.34
CA LEU A 5 0.82 -13.83 45.06
C LEU A 5 -0.55 -13.96 44.37
N ARG A 6 -1.24 -12.86 44.07
CA ARG A 6 -2.32 -12.91 43.07
C ARG A 6 -1.66 -12.92 41.70
N ASN A 7 -1.55 -14.13 41.15
CA ASN A 7 -1.08 -14.41 39.79
C ASN A 7 -1.80 -13.53 38.78
N ILE A 8 -0.99 -12.77 38.04
CA ILE A 8 -1.32 -12.01 36.85
C ILE A 8 -1.52 -13.03 35.72
N LEU A 9 -2.71 -13.06 35.14
CA LEU A 9 -2.98 -13.64 33.82
C LEU A 9 -3.72 -12.58 33.02
N ILE A 10 -2.99 -11.53 32.62
CA ILE A 10 -3.47 -10.68 31.53
C ILE A 10 -3.24 -11.49 30.25
N LEU A 11 -4.28 -12.17 29.79
CA LEU A 11 -4.35 -12.70 28.44
C LEU A 11 -4.42 -11.49 27.49
N THR A 12 -3.27 -10.86 27.23
CA THR A 12 -3.15 -9.99 26.06
C THR A 12 -3.22 -10.91 24.85
N LEU A 13 -4.42 -11.07 24.30
CA LEU A 13 -4.59 -11.54 22.93
C LEU A 13 -3.71 -10.64 22.06
N TRP A 14 -2.55 -11.16 21.66
CA TRP A 14 -1.74 -10.57 20.59
C TRP A 14 -2.54 -10.77 19.29
N LEU A 15 -3.55 -9.93 19.08
CA LEU A 15 -4.04 -9.70 17.73
C LEU A 15 -2.94 -8.87 17.06
N GLY A 16 -2.12 -9.54 16.23
CA GLY A 16 -1.04 -8.88 15.50
C GLY A 16 -1.63 -7.72 14.69
N GLN A 17 -1.05 -6.53 14.86
CA GLN A 17 -1.50 -5.35 14.13
C GLN A 17 -1.10 -5.46 12.66
N ASP A 18 -2.05 -5.16 11.76
CA ASP A 18 -1.76 -5.07 10.34
C ASP A 18 -0.88 -3.86 10.06
N THR A 19 0.21 -4.07 9.31
CA THR A 19 1.14 -2.99 8.95
C THR A 19 1.62 -3.15 7.51
N VAL A 20 1.89 -2.03 6.85
CA VAL A 20 2.54 -1.97 5.53
C VAL A 20 3.81 -1.14 5.63
N THR A 21 4.86 -1.54 4.94
CA THR A 21 6.14 -0.83 4.92
C THR A 21 6.70 -0.81 3.49
N GLN A 22 6.93 0.39 2.97
CA GLN A 22 7.56 0.64 1.68
C GLN A 22 8.93 1.31 1.88
N PRO A 23 9.92 1.03 1.01
CA PRO A 23 11.16 1.80 0.96
C PRO A 23 10.88 3.29 0.75
N THR A 24 11.65 4.16 1.41
CA THR A 24 11.49 5.62 1.33
C THR A 24 12.32 6.27 0.21
N GLY A 25 13.12 5.49 -0.51
CA GLY A 25 13.98 6.00 -1.57
C GLY A 25 13.28 6.02 -2.93
N ASP A 26 13.63 7.00 -3.75
CA ASP A 26 13.16 7.07 -5.13
C ASP A 26 13.77 5.96 -5.98
N VAL A 27 12.97 5.46 -6.93
CA VAL A 27 13.42 4.49 -7.93
C VAL A 27 13.48 5.20 -9.27
N THR A 28 14.67 5.37 -9.81
CA THR A 28 14.92 6.00 -11.11
C THR A 28 15.36 4.95 -12.13
N ALA A 29 14.79 5.00 -13.33
CA ALA A 29 15.17 4.15 -14.46
C ALA A 29 14.91 4.88 -15.78
N ALA A 30 15.50 4.39 -16.88
CA ALA A 30 15.31 5.00 -18.19
C ALA A 30 13.97 4.57 -18.82
N GLU A 31 13.52 5.33 -19.82
CA GLU A 31 12.37 4.92 -20.63
C GLU A 31 12.64 3.58 -21.31
N GLY A 32 11.62 2.71 -21.36
CA GLY A 32 11.75 1.34 -21.88
C GLY A 32 12.26 0.30 -20.87
N ASP A 33 12.88 0.72 -19.77
CA ASP A 33 13.34 -0.20 -18.72
C ASP A 33 12.18 -0.87 -17.98
N SER A 34 12.53 -1.79 -17.09
CA SER A 34 11.60 -2.37 -16.13
C SER A 34 12.06 -2.11 -14.70
N VAL A 35 11.12 -1.76 -13.83
CA VAL A 35 11.37 -1.55 -12.40
C VAL A 35 10.48 -2.45 -11.57
N THR A 36 10.90 -2.72 -10.34
CA THR A 36 10.10 -3.46 -9.35
C THR A 36 10.05 -2.64 -8.07
N LEU A 37 8.85 -2.23 -7.69
CA LEU A 37 8.58 -1.55 -6.44
C LEU A 37 8.22 -2.58 -5.39
N ASN A 38 8.88 -2.52 -4.23
CA ASN A 38 8.70 -3.49 -3.17
C ASN A 38 7.86 -2.91 -2.03
N CYS A 39 7.02 -3.76 -1.44
CA CYS A 39 6.22 -3.46 -0.28
C CYS A 39 6.23 -4.70 0.63
N THR A 40 6.38 -4.49 1.93
CA THR A 40 6.26 -5.57 2.92
C THR A 40 5.06 -5.33 3.80
N PHE A 41 4.47 -6.40 4.32
CA PHE A 41 3.29 -6.29 5.16
C PHE A 41 3.31 -7.32 6.30
N LYS A 42 2.67 -6.98 7.40
CA LYS A 42 2.36 -7.91 8.49
C LYS A 42 0.85 -7.99 8.62
N THR A 43 0.34 -9.20 8.73
CA THR A 43 -1.07 -9.47 9.01
C THR A 43 -1.24 -10.86 9.60
N SER A 44 -2.23 -11.00 10.49
CA SER A 44 -2.72 -12.29 10.99
C SER A 44 -3.80 -12.91 10.11
N GLY A 45 -4.37 -12.17 9.16
CA GLY A 45 -5.44 -12.63 8.26
C GLY A 45 -4.95 -13.06 6.88
N THR A 46 -5.91 -13.41 6.00
CA THR A 46 -5.63 -13.65 4.58
C THR A 46 -5.41 -12.32 3.86
N PRO A 47 -4.21 -12.04 3.35
CA PRO A 47 -3.91 -10.72 2.79
C PRO A 47 -4.61 -10.47 1.46
N THR A 48 -5.10 -9.25 1.28
CA THR A 48 -5.45 -8.67 -0.03
C THR A 48 -4.65 -7.39 -0.17
N LEU A 49 -3.79 -7.32 -1.18
CA LEU A 49 -2.88 -6.19 -1.38
C LEU A 49 -3.33 -5.35 -2.56
N PHE A 50 -3.13 -4.04 -2.47
CA PHE A 50 -3.54 -3.06 -3.44
C PHE A 50 -2.36 -2.19 -3.84
N TRP A 51 -2.36 -1.77 -5.11
CA TRP A 51 -1.47 -0.72 -5.60
C TRP A 51 -2.28 0.46 -6.12
N TYR A 52 -1.84 1.66 -5.74
CA TYR A 52 -2.37 2.94 -6.19
C TYR A 52 -1.25 3.75 -6.84
N LYS A 53 -1.60 4.52 -7.87
CA LYS A 53 -0.71 5.50 -8.51
C LYS A 53 -1.22 6.90 -8.20
N GLN A 54 -0.35 7.78 -7.75
CA GLN A 54 -0.65 9.19 -7.53
C GLN A 54 0.25 10.05 -8.42
N GLU A 55 -0.36 10.72 -9.39
CA GLU A 55 0.30 11.73 -10.20
C GLU A 55 0.38 13.05 -9.42
N VAL A 56 1.26 13.95 -9.86
CA VAL A 56 1.49 15.23 -9.20
C VAL A 56 0.18 16.00 -9.10
N ASN A 57 -0.15 16.50 -7.90
CA ASN A 57 -1.37 17.23 -7.58
C ASN A 57 -2.69 16.46 -7.76
N GLU A 58 -2.64 15.13 -7.91
CA GLU A 58 -3.85 14.31 -7.96
C GLU A 58 -4.02 13.46 -6.70
N SER A 59 -5.23 12.90 -6.52
CA SER A 59 -5.48 11.87 -5.51
C SER A 59 -5.00 10.48 -6.00
N PRO A 60 -4.57 9.57 -5.10
CA PRO A 60 -4.21 8.20 -5.49
C PRO A 60 -5.34 7.47 -6.25
N LYS A 61 -5.02 6.97 -7.45
CA LYS A 61 -5.93 6.22 -8.32
C LYS A 61 -5.66 4.72 -8.19
N TYR A 62 -6.73 3.93 -8.09
CA TYR A 62 -6.64 2.46 -7.99
C TYR A 62 -6.05 1.86 -9.28
N MET A 63 -4.97 1.09 -9.15
CA MET A 63 -4.36 0.38 -10.26
C MET A 63 -4.83 -1.06 -10.34
N LEU A 64 -4.56 -1.82 -9.28
CA LEU A 64 -4.79 -3.26 -9.23
C LEU A 64 -4.79 -3.78 -7.80
N ARG A 65 -5.29 -4.99 -7.61
CA ARG A 65 -5.18 -5.75 -6.36
C ARG A 65 -4.77 -7.19 -6.61
N LYS A 66 -4.21 -7.81 -5.57
CA LYS A 66 -3.79 -9.20 -5.56
C LYS A 66 -4.31 -9.92 -4.33
N PHE A 67 -4.96 -11.06 -4.56
CA PHE A 67 -5.27 -12.05 -3.53
C PHE A 67 -4.11 -13.05 -3.42
N THR A 68 -4.10 -13.87 -2.36
CA THR A 68 -3.10 -14.92 -2.16
C THR A 68 -3.00 -15.89 -3.34
N SER A 69 -4.10 -16.12 -4.06
CA SER A 69 -4.18 -16.96 -5.25
C SER A 69 -4.80 -16.21 -6.44
N GLY A 70 -4.69 -16.79 -7.63
CA GLY A 70 -5.24 -16.24 -8.87
C GLY A 70 -4.45 -15.06 -9.46
N PRO A 71 -4.83 -14.56 -10.65
CA PRO A 71 -4.17 -13.42 -11.27
C PRO A 71 -4.51 -12.10 -10.53
N PRO A 72 -3.73 -11.01 -10.74
CA PRO A 72 -4.12 -9.68 -10.29
C PRO A 72 -5.41 -9.21 -10.95
N ASP A 73 -6.24 -8.52 -10.18
CA ASP A 73 -7.43 -7.83 -10.67
C ASP A 73 -7.07 -6.37 -10.93
N LYS A 74 -7.09 -5.96 -12.21
CA LYS A 74 -6.57 -4.67 -12.69
C LYS A 74 -7.71 -3.74 -13.09
N SER A 75 -7.53 -2.43 -12.88
CA SER A 75 -8.47 -1.43 -13.36
C SER A 75 -8.28 -1.19 -14.87
N PRO A 76 -9.28 -0.63 -15.59
CA PRO A 76 -9.24 -0.51 -17.05
C PRO A 76 -7.99 0.21 -17.60
N GLY A 77 -7.46 1.20 -16.88
CA GLY A 77 -6.27 1.97 -17.31
C GLY A 77 -4.94 1.24 -17.12
N PHE A 78 -4.92 0.10 -16.44
CA PHE A 78 -3.70 -0.67 -16.14
C PHE A 78 -3.78 -2.12 -16.64
N GLN A 79 -4.62 -2.36 -17.65
CA GLN A 79 -4.73 -3.67 -18.31
C GLN A 79 -3.46 -4.03 -19.10
N GLY A 80 -3.36 -5.30 -19.47
CA GLY A 80 -2.22 -5.85 -20.19
C GLY A 80 -1.08 -6.29 -19.27
N GLU A 81 0.10 -6.49 -19.85
CA GLU A 81 1.24 -7.15 -19.19
C GLU A 81 2.23 -6.18 -18.55
N ARG A 82 2.15 -4.89 -18.86
CA ARG A 82 3.12 -3.88 -18.38
C ARG A 82 3.14 -3.74 -16.86
N PHE A 83 1.99 -3.87 -16.22
CA PHE A 83 1.85 -3.78 -14.77
C PHE A 83 1.50 -5.13 -14.22
N ASP A 84 2.33 -5.69 -13.35
CA ASP A 84 2.08 -6.98 -12.72
C ASP A 84 2.39 -6.95 -11.23
N THR A 85 1.73 -7.79 -10.45
CA THR A 85 1.96 -7.85 -9.01
C THR A 85 1.91 -9.27 -8.48
N GLU A 86 2.81 -9.55 -7.55
CA GLU A 86 2.92 -10.87 -6.95
C GLU A 86 3.08 -10.73 -5.44
N ILE A 87 2.37 -11.58 -4.70
CA ILE A 87 2.54 -11.73 -3.26
C ILE A 87 3.48 -12.92 -3.04
N LYS A 88 4.60 -12.68 -2.35
CA LYS A 88 5.53 -13.70 -1.89
C LYS A 88 5.73 -13.54 -0.40
N GLU A 89 5.31 -14.55 0.36
CA GLU A 89 5.38 -14.56 1.82
C GLU A 89 4.72 -13.32 2.46
N LYS A 90 5.52 -12.39 2.98
CA LYS A 90 5.12 -11.13 3.62
C LYS A 90 5.52 -9.90 2.80
N SER A 91 5.69 -10.10 1.50
CA SER A 91 6.04 -9.07 0.53
C SER A 91 5.07 -9.08 -0.64
N VAL A 92 4.81 -7.91 -1.18
CA VAL A 92 4.13 -7.71 -2.45
C VAL A 92 4.96 -6.77 -3.30
N SER A 93 5.17 -7.16 -4.55
CA SER A 93 5.90 -6.32 -5.51
C SER A 93 4.99 -5.85 -6.62
N LEU A 94 5.26 -4.64 -7.14
CA LEU A 94 4.68 -4.13 -8.38
C LEU A 94 5.80 -4.04 -9.42
N LYS A 95 5.68 -4.87 -10.45
CA LYS A 95 6.56 -4.81 -11.62
C LYS A 95 5.95 -3.88 -12.65
N ILE A 96 6.74 -2.94 -13.14
CA ILE A 96 6.38 -2.02 -14.21
C ILE A 96 7.36 -2.25 -15.35
N GLN A 97 6.86 -2.61 -16.53
CA GLN A 97 7.66 -2.91 -17.71
C GLN A 97 7.43 -1.89 -18.81
N LYS A 98 8.46 -1.70 -19.66
CA LYS A 98 8.44 -0.75 -20.77
C LYS A 98 8.05 0.63 -20.26
N LEU A 99 8.82 1.14 -19.30
CA LEU A 99 8.55 2.41 -18.65
C LEU A 99 8.32 3.52 -19.67
N GLN A 100 7.38 4.40 -19.35
CA GLN A 100 7.04 5.61 -20.09
C GLN A 100 7.17 6.82 -19.17
N LEU A 101 7.35 8.01 -19.73
CA LEU A 101 7.40 9.25 -18.92
C LEU A 101 6.14 9.44 -18.05
N SER A 102 4.99 9.00 -18.53
CA SER A 102 3.73 9.04 -17.78
C SER A 102 3.70 8.10 -16.57
N ASP A 103 4.63 7.16 -16.43
CA ASP A 103 4.76 6.30 -15.24
C ASP A 103 5.47 7.01 -14.09
N SER A 104 6.03 8.21 -14.30
CA SER A 104 6.61 9.02 -13.22
C SER A 104 5.51 9.49 -12.26
N ALA A 105 5.45 8.87 -11.07
CA ALA A 105 4.41 9.08 -10.07
C ALA A 105 4.83 8.49 -8.72
N VAL A 106 4.06 8.78 -7.67
CA VAL A 106 4.17 8.09 -6.39
C VAL A 106 3.27 6.85 -6.40
N TYR A 107 3.79 5.71 -5.96
CA TYR A 107 3.07 4.45 -5.92
C TYR A 107 2.86 3.97 -4.47
N TYR A 108 1.61 3.77 -4.09
CA TYR A 108 1.24 3.33 -2.75
C TYR A 108 0.78 1.89 -2.73
N CYS A 109 1.30 1.15 -1.76
CA CYS A 109 0.88 -0.19 -1.40
C CYS A 109 -0.07 -0.12 -0.20
N ALA A 110 -1.15 -0.90 -0.22
CA ALA A 110 -2.06 -1.04 0.92
C ALA A 110 -2.45 -2.49 1.17
N LEU A 111 -2.61 -2.86 2.43
CA LEU A 111 -3.06 -4.17 2.89
C LEU A 111 -4.47 -4.06 3.43
N GLN A 112 -5.43 -4.70 2.74
CA GLN A 112 -6.87 -4.67 3.01
C GLN A 112 -7.43 -3.24 3.11
N PRO A 113 -8.64 -2.95 2.62
CA PRO A 113 -9.22 -1.63 2.84
C PRO A 113 -9.43 -1.44 4.35
N THR A 114 -8.69 -0.51 4.96
CA THR A 114 -8.75 -0.22 6.42
C THR A 114 -10.05 0.49 6.84
N VAL A 115 -11.12 0.38 6.06
CA VAL A 115 -12.40 1.04 6.33
C VAL A 115 -13.52 0.01 6.39
N THR A 116 -13.59 -0.71 7.50
CA THR A 116 -14.82 -1.38 7.94
C THR A 116 -15.75 -0.34 8.55
N GLY A 117 -16.49 0.39 7.71
CA GLY A 117 -17.62 1.21 8.15
C GLY A 117 -17.69 2.62 7.55
N ASN A 118 -18.71 2.82 6.72
CA ASN A 118 -19.20 4.09 6.16
C ASN A 118 -18.37 4.72 5.02
N THR A 119 -18.83 4.49 3.79
CA THR A 119 -18.33 5.09 2.54
C THR A 119 -18.45 6.61 2.49
N THR A 120 -19.19 7.24 3.41
CA THR A 120 -19.42 8.70 3.40
C THR A 120 -18.24 9.53 3.93
N THR A 121 -17.28 8.93 4.65
CA THR A 121 -16.21 9.69 5.34
C THR A 121 -14.94 9.88 4.50
N LEU A 122 -14.65 8.98 3.55
CA LEU A 122 -13.44 9.06 2.71
C LEU A 122 -13.40 10.33 1.83
N TYR A 123 -14.56 10.82 1.40
CA TYR A 123 -14.64 12.03 0.58
C TYR A 123 -14.38 13.33 1.37
N LYS A 124 -14.53 13.31 2.71
CA LYS A 124 -14.38 14.53 3.55
C LYS A 124 -12.97 14.74 4.08
N ASN A 125 -12.16 13.67 4.21
CA ASN A 125 -10.85 13.75 4.86
C ASN A 125 -9.68 13.98 3.89
N LEU A 126 -9.86 13.81 2.58
CA LEU A 126 -8.86 14.25 1.58
C LEU A 126 -8.93 15.76 1.29
N TRP A 127 -9.93 16.46 1.82
CA TRP A 127 -10.17 17.87 1.51
C TRP A 127 -10.44 18.72 2.76
N SER A 128 -9.65 18.53 3.81
CA SER A 128 -9.62 19.50 4.90
C SER A 128 -8.29 19.48 5.66
N LYS A 129 -7.50 20.51 5.35
CA LYS A 129 -6.51 21.22 6.19
C LYS A 129 -5.18 20.51 6.42
N ASP A 130 -4.24 20.81 5.52
CA ASP A 130 -3.10 21.63 5.93
C ASP A 130 -2.76 22.65 4.84
N ASN A 131 -3.25 23.88 5.03
CA ASN A 131 -2.68 25.06 4.39
C ASN A 131 -1.32 25.31 5.05
N THR A 132 -0.26 24.74 4.47
CA THR A 132 1.09 25.30 4.65
C THR A 132 1.74 25.36 3.28
N ILE A 133 1.70 26.55 2.70
CA ILE A 133 2.65 27.00 1.66
C ILE A 133 4.07 26.87 2.24
N LEU A 134 5.07 26.78 1.34
CA LEU A 134 6.54 26.98 1.48
C LEU A 134 7.27 25.72 0.96
N HIS A 135 8.11 25.70 -0.08
CA HIS A 135 8.64 26.69 -1.02
C HIS A 135 9.00 25.94 -2.33
N ASN A 136 9.04 26.65 -3.45
CA ASN A 136 9.74 26.21 -4.66
C ASN A 136 11.22 25.88 -4.34
N ILE A 137 11.88 25.08 -5.20
CA ILE A 137 12.96 25.56 -6.11
C ILE A 137 13.64 24.38 -6.84
N HIS A 138 13.79 24.62 -8.16
CA HIS A 138 14.63 24.04 -9.21
C HIS A 138 14.43 22.58 -9.65
#